data_AF-A0A1Z9K3D0-F1
#
_entry.id   AF-A0A1Z9K3D0-F1
#
_cell.length_a   1.000
_cell.length_b   1.000
_cell.length_c   1.000
_cell.angle_alpha   90.00
_cell.angle_beta   90.00
_cell.angle_gamma   90.00
#
_symmetry.space_group_name_H-M   'P 1'
#
loop_
_entity.id
_entity.type
_entity.pdbx_description
1 polymer ?
#
loop_
_entity_poly.entity_id
_entity_poly.type
_entity_poly.pdbx_seq_one_letter_code
_entity_poly.pdbx_strand_id
1 'polypeptide(L)'
;MLYKFFNSVVFVLLIHIAAIKPIYPQEYIFVGNPATILEHGTYKQSFNTGMYFYHKRQWELAIDFFKRCSELTRKKVKHFSPLTWSYIYNGEYSLAIKSLSNIKNRKERRLISLVLKEITSKGMKNTFSKNAIDRIITDKKDIIKRTKANLIAISKHEIIGYGP
;
A
#
# COMPACT_ATOMS: atom_id res chain seq x y z
N MET A 1 -49.71 -18.86 11.20
CA MET A 1 -49.23 -17.47 10.99
C MET A 1 -47.72 -17.34 11.27
N LEU A 2 -47.17 -17.97 12.32
CA LEU A 2 -45.72 -18.00 12.62
C LEU A 2 -44.81 -18.51 11.48
N TYR A 3 -45.23 -19.56 10.76
CA TYR A 3 -44.39 -20.19 9.73
C TYR A 3 -44.08 -19.27 8.53
N LYS A 4 -45.03 -18.42 8.15
CA LYS A 4 -44.83 -17.42 7.08
C LYS A 4 -43.83 -16.35 7.52
N PHE A 5 -43.88 -15.94 8.79
CA PHE A 5 -42.99 -14.92 9.36
C PHE A 5 -41.54 -15.42 9.45
N PHE A 6 -41.35 -16.68 9.87
CA PHE A 6 -40.04 -17.32 9.92
C PHE A 6 -39.38 -17.42 8.54
N ASN A 7 -40.14 -17.83 7.51
CA ASN A 7 -39.62 -17.90 6.13
C ASN A 7 -39.24 -16.52 5.58
N SER A 8 -40.01 -15.46 5.88
CA SER A 8 -39.64 -14.10 5.45
C SER A 8 -38.35 -13.60 6.12
N VAL A 9 -38.13 -13.91 7.41
CA VAL A 9 -36.91 -13.51 8.12
C VAL A 9 -35.68 -14.25 7.58
N VAL A 10 -35.79 -15.56 7.36
CA VAL A 10 -34.71 -16.37 6.76
C VAL A 10 -34.40 -15.90 5.34
N PHE A 11 -35.42 -15.55 4.55
CA PHE A 11 -35.24 -15.04 3.19
C PHE A 11 -34.53 -13.68 3.17
N VAL A 12 -34.89 -12.76 4.08
CA VAL A 12 -34.21 -11.47 4.23
C VAL A 12 -32.76 -11.65 4.67
N LEU A 13 -32.50 -12.58 5.61
CA LEU A 13 -31.14 -12.93 6.03
C LEU A 13 -30.30 -13.51 4.88
N LEU A 14 -30.87 -14.39 4.06
CA LEU A 14 -30.21 -14.95 2.89
C LEU A 14 -29.90 -13.89 1.83
N ILE A 15 -30.78 -12.92 1.61
CA ILE A 15 -30.52 -11.78 0.72
C ILE A 15 -29.39 -10.91 1.26
N HIS A 16 -29.36 -10.64 2.57
CA HIS A 16 -28.26 -9.88 3.17
C HIS A 16 -26.93 -10.63 3.04
N ILE A 17 -26.91 -11.94 3.31
CA ILE A 17 -25.71 -12.77 3.14
C ILE A 17 -25.26 -12.82 1.67
N ALA A 18 -26.20 -12.90 0.73
CA ALA A 18 -25.90 -12.89 -0.71
C ALA A 18 -25.40 -11.52 -1.20
N ALA A 19 -25.91 -10.42 -0.64
CA ALA A 19 -25.50 -9.04 -0.94
C ALA A 19 -24.15 -8.65 -0.31
N ILE A 20 -23.71 -9.38 0.73
CA ILE A 20 -22.38 -9.21 1.35
C ILE A 20 -21.28 -9.86 0.49
N LYS A 21 -21.61 -10.76 -0.44
CA LYS A 21 -20.61 -11.19 -1.43
C LYS A 21 -20.18 -9.96 -2.21
N PRO A 22 -18.89 -9.57 -2.22
CA PRO A 22 -18.47 -8.42 -2.99
C PRO A 22 -18.79 -8.69 -4.46
N ILE A 23 -19.86 -8.07 -4.94
CA ILE A 23 -20.16 -8.01 -6.37
C ILE A 23 -19.06 -7.12 -6.92
N TYR A 24 -18.03 -7.77 -7.39
CA TYR A 24 -16.96 -7.27 -8.24
C TYR A 24 -17.59 -6.73 -9.53
N PRO A 25 -18.03 -5.45 -9.58
CA PRO A 25 -18.78 -4.96 -10.73
C PRO A 25 -17.81 -4.95 -11.93
N GLN A 26 -18.34 -5.22 -13.12
CA GLN A 26 -17.84 -5.09 -14.50
C GLN A 26 -16.43 -4.55 -14.84
N GLU A 27 -15.69 -3.86 -13.97
CA GLU A 27 -14.32 -3.36 -14.16
C GLU A 27 -13.25 -4.48 -14.29
N TYR A 28 -13.62 -5.75 -14.09
CA TYR A 28 -12.72 -6.91 -14.23
C TYR A 28 -12.42 -7.35 -15.66
N ILE A 29 -13.08 -6.77 -16.66
CA ILE A 29 -12.91 -7.15 -18.07
C ILE A 29 -11.44 -6.97 -18.52
N PHE A 30 -10.67 -6.06 -17.91
CA PHE A 30 -9.28 -5.79 -18.30
C PHE A 30 -8.21 -6.59 -17.53
N VAL A 31 -8.57 -7.29 -16.46
CA VAL A 31 -7.60 -7.93 -15.56
C VAL A 31 -7.87 -9.44 -15.38
N GLY A 32 -9.11 -9.89 -15.55
CA GLY A 32 -9.56 -11.25 -15.23
C GLY A 32 -10.21 -11.33 -13.85
N ASN A 33 -10.81 -12.47 -13.50
CA ASN A 33 -11.44 -12.66 -12.18
C ASN A 33 -10.35 -12.65 -11.07
N PRO A 34 -10.45 -11.79 -10.04
CA PRO A 34 -9.45 -11.71 -8.97
C PRO A 34 -9.19 -13.03 -8.28
N ALA A 35 -10.24 -13.82 -8.03
CA ALA A 35 -10.10 -15.09 -7.35
C ALA A 35 -9.22 -16.04 -8.17
N THR A 36 -9.45 -16.13 -9.49
CA THR A 36 -8.65 -16.99 -10.37
C THR A 36 -7.22 -16.47 -10.53
N ILE A 37 -7.01 -15.15 -10.50
CA ILE A 37 -5.66 -14.57 -10.54
C ILE A 37 -4.91 -14.83 -9.23
N LEU A 38 -5.59 -14.77 -8.09
CA LEU A 38 -4.95 -15.03 -6.81
C LEU A 38 -4.45 -16.48 -6.73
N GLU A 39 -5.26 -17.42 -7.19
CA GLU A 39 -4.92 -18.85 -7.20
C GLU A 39 -3.89 -19.19 -8.29
N HIS A 40 -4.16 -18.80 -9.54
CA HIS A 40 -3.45 -19.31 -10.73
C HIS A 40 -2.81 -18.21 -11.60
N GLY A 41 -2.89 -16.95 -11.18
CA GLY A 41 -2.38 -15.83 -11.94
C GLY A 41 -0.85 -15.80 -12.00
N THR A 42 -0.33 -15.32 -13.14
CA THR A 42 1.09 -15.01 -13.28
C THR A 42 1.50 -13.82 -12.41
N TYR A 43 2.81 -13.61 -12.24
CA TYR A 43 3.32 -12.42 -11.54
C TYR A 43 2.77 -11.12 -12.14
N LYS A 44 2.68 -11.04 -13.49
CA LYS A 44 2.21 -9.83 -14.18
C LYS A 44 0.73 -9.58 -13.89
N GLN A 45 -0.09 -10.62 -13.94
CA GLN A 45 -1.52 -10.51 -13.59
C GLN A 45 -1.69 -10.13 -12.13
N SER A 46 -1.00 -10.82 -11.21
CA SER A 46 -1.04 -10.49 -9.79
C SER A 46 -0.61 -9.04 -9.53
N PHE A 47 0.51 -8.60 -10.12
CA PHE A 47 1.01 -7.23 -9.95
C PHE A 47 0.02 -6.19 -10.48
N ASN A 48 -0.52 -6.40 -11.69
CA ASN A 48 -1.48 -5.48 -12.30
C ASN A 48 -2.78 -5.40 -11.47
N THR A 49 -3.26 -6.53 -10.98
CA THR A 49 -4.45 -6.62 -10.12
C THR A 49 -4.22 -5.91 -8.79
N GLY A 50 -3.07 -6.14 -8.15
CA GLY A 50 -2.68 -5.44 -6.93
C GLY A 50 -2.58 -3.92 -7.13
N MET A 51 -2.03 -3.47 -8.26
CA MET A 51 -1.99 -2.04 -8.60
C MET A 51 -3.39 -1.45 -8.83
N TYR A 52 -4.28 -2.19 -9.47
CA TYR A 52 -5.67 -1.79 -9.61
C TYR A 52 -6.32 -1.53 -8.24
N PHE A 53 -6.23 -2.50 -7.33
CA PHE A 53 -6.77 -2.36 -5.97
C PHE A 53 -6.09 -1.26 -5.16
N TYR A 54 -4.78 -1.08 -5.32
CA TYR A 54 -4.03 0.01 -4.71
C TYR A 54 -4.58 1.38 -5.13
N HIS A 55 -4.83 1.59 -6.42
CA HIS A 55 -5.39 2.85 -6.94
C HIS A 55 -6.86 3.04 -6.55
N LYS A 56 -7.62 1.93 -6.49
CA LYS A 56 -9.01 1.90 -6.03
C LYS A 56 -9.16 1.99 -4.52
N ARG A 57 -8.06 2.20 -3.78
CA ARG A 57 -8.14 2.38 -2.34
C ARG A 57 -8.75 1.13 -1.67
N GLN A 58 -8.25 -0.04 -2.06
CA GLN A 58 -8.61 -1.34 -1.49
C GLN A 58 -7.32 -2.06 -1.10
N TRP A 59 -6.67 -1.54 -0.05
CA TRP A 59 -5.30 -1.89 0.32
C TRP A 59 -5.15 -3.31 0.86
N GLU A 60 -6.15 -3.84 1.55
CA GLU A 60 -6.18 -5.25 1.96
C GLU A 60 -6.08 -6.18 0.74
N LEU A 61 -6.92 -5.96 -0.27
CA LEU A 61 -6.87 -6.73 -1.53
C LEU A 61 -5.53 -6.49 -2.26
N ALA A 62 -5.05 -5.25 -2.30
CA ALA A 62 -3.75 -4.96 -2.91
C ALA A 62 -2.60 -5.73 -2.23
N ILE A 63 -2.63 -5.83 -0.90
CA ILE A 63 -1.66 -6.60 -0.10
C ILE A 63 -1.67 -8.07 -0.53
N ASP A 64 -2.83 -8.69 -0.69
CA ASP A 64 -2.93 -10.11 -1.08
C ASP A 64 -2.30 -10.36 -2.45
N PHE A 65 -2.61 -9.54 -3.44
CA PHE A 65 -2.01 -9.66 -4.77
C PHE A 65 -0.51 -9.39 -4.80
N PHE A 66 -0.03 -8.43 -4.00
CA PHE A 66 1.40 -8.17 -3.91
C PHE A 66 2.15 -9.24 -3.10
N LYS A 67 1.52 -9.87 -2.10
CA LYS A 67 2.07 -11.07 -1.43
C LYS A 67 2.17 -12.23 -2.41
N ARG A 68 1.14 -12.44 -3.25
CA ARG A 68 1.20 -13.43 -4.33
C ARG A 68 2.37 -13.19 -5.28
N CYS A 69 2.70 -11.94 -5.59
CA CYS A 69 3.91 -11.61 -6.34
C CYS A 69 5.21 -12.05 -5.65
N SER A 70 5.29 -11.98 -4.31
CA SER A 70 6.45 -12.47 -3.54
C SER A 70 6.58 -13.99 -3.60
N GLU A 71 5.46 -14.71 -3.62
CA GLU A 71 5.43 -16.18 -3.72
C GLU A 71 5.88 -16.68 -5.11
N LEU A 72 5.43 -16.00 -6.17
CA LEU A 72 5.66 -16.45 -7.55
C LEU A 72 7.10 -16.30 -8.02
N THR A 73 7.89 -15.34 -7.50
CA THR A 73 9.29 -15.20 -7.91
C THR A 73 10.12 -14.35 -6.94
N ARG A 74 11.37 -14.77 -6.73
CA ARG A 74 12.39 -13.99 -6.01
C ARG A 74 13.12 -12.96 -6.88
N LYS A 75 13.05 -13.09 -8.22
CA LYS A 75 13.82 -12.24 -9.15
C LYS A 75 13.19 -10.86 -9.35
N LYS A 76 11.86 -10.77 -9.40
CA LYS A 76 11.13 -9.53 -9.71
C LYS A 76 10.72 -8.79 -8.44
N VAL A 77 11.35 -7.64 -8.20
CA VAL A 77 11.20 -6.86 -6.95
C VAL A 77 10.27 -5.64 -7.05
N LYS A 78 9.53 -5.50 -8.16
CA LYS A 78 8.71 -4.30 -8.42
C LYS A 78 7.54 -4.14 -7.44
N HIS A 79 6.99 -5.24 -6.92
CA HIS A 79 5.84 -5.21 -6.00
C HIS A 79 6.18 -4.75 -4.57
N PHE A 80 7.45 -4.77 -4.14
CA PHE A 80 7.77 -4.48 -2.73
C PHE A 80 7.48 -3.04 -2.32
N SER A 81 7.68 -2.07 -3.22
CA SER A 81 7.31 -0.68 -2.97
C SER A 81 5.79 -0.53 -2.74
N PRO A 82 4.92 -0.90 -3.71
CA PRO A 82 3.49 -0.74 -3.53
C PRO A 82 2.92 -1.64 -2.42
N LEU A 83 3.51 -2.81 -2.15
CA LEU A 83 3.18 -3.62 -0.97
C LEU A 83 3.43 -2.86 0.34
N THR A 84 4.61 -2.25 0.47
CA THR A 84 4.98 -1.50 1.68
C THR A 84 4.07 -0.29 1.87
N TRP A 85 3.75 0.44 0.80
CA TRP A 85 2.77 1.51 0.87
C TRP A 85 1.37 1.00 1.23
N SER A 86 0.99 -0.17 0.72
CA SER A 86 -0.30 -0.77 1.07
C SER A 86 -0.38 -1.09 2.56
N TYR A 87 0.67 -1.67 3.15
CA TYR A 87 0.75 -1.83 4.60
C TYR A 87 0.62 -0.51 5.36
N ILE A 88 1.29 0.56 4.90
CA ILE A 88 1.21 1.89 5.54
C ILE A 88 -0.22 2.43 5.52
N TYR A 89 -0.88 2.40 4.37
CA TYR A 89 -2.25 2.90 4.26
C TYR A 89 -3.27 2.00 4.97
N ASN A 90 -3.00 0.70 5.08
CA ASN A 90 -3.85 -0.23 5.83
C ASN A 90 -3.63 -0.15 7.35
N GLY A 91 -2.62 0.59 7.82
CA GLY A 91 -2.28 0.68 9.24
C GLY A 91 -1.38 -0.47 9.76
N GLU A 92 -0.93 -1.36 8.89
CA GLU A 92 -0.04 -2.49 9.21
C GLU A 92 1.42 -2.04 9.32
N TYR A 93 1.70 -1.08 10.21
CA TYR A 93 3.00 -0.42 10.30
C TYR A 93 4.16 -1.37 10.64
N SER A 94 3.91 -2.40 11.44
CA SER A 94 4.92 -3.41 11.79
C SER A 94 5.37 -4.22 10.55
N LEU A 95 4.43 -4.56 9.67
CA LEU A 95 4.71 -5.26 8.41
C LEU A 95 5.39 -4.34 7.41
N ALA A 96 4.99 -3.06 7.33
CA ALA A 96 5.66 -2.05 6.52
C ALA A 96 7.13 -1.84 6.92
N ILE A 97 7.44 -1.84 8.23
CA ILE A 97 8.81 -1.73 8.73
C ILE A 97 9.63 -2.95 8.31
N LYS A 98 9.07 -4.16 8.47
CA LYS A 98 9.73 -5.40 8.05
C LYS A 98 10.00 -5.44 6.55
N SER A 99 9.11 -4.88 5.72
CA SER A 99 9.24 -4.91 4.25
C SER A 99 10.25 -3.90 3.69
N LEU A 100 10.74 -2.94 4.48
CA LEU A 100 11.73 -1.94 4.03
C LEU A 100 13.00 -2.55 3.43
N SER A 101 13.45 -3.68 3.98
CA SER A 101 14.66 -4.39 3.52
C SER A 101 14.55 -4.85 2.06
N ASN A 102 13.33 -5.10 1.58
CA ASN A 102 13.06 -5.59 0.22
C ASN A 102 13.04 -4.47 -0.84
N ILE A 103 12.96 -3.21 -0.43
CA ILE A 103 12.88 -2.06 -1.36
C ILE A 103 14.28 -1.70 -1.85
N LYS A 104 14.65 -2.05 -3.09
CA LYS A 104 16.00 -1.77 -3.63
C LYS A 104 16.31 -0.27 -3.80
N ASN A 105 15.32 0.55 -4.14
CA ASN A 105 15.53 1.98 -4.36
C ASN A 105 15.83 2.71 -3.04
N ARG A 106 17.09 3.13 -2.85
CA ARG A 106 17.55 3.80 -1.62
C ARG A 106 16.80 5.09 -1.32
N LYS A 107 16.47 5.89 -2.34
CA LYS A 107 15.76 7.18 -2.15
C LYS A 107 14.35 6.94 -1.63
N GLU A 108 13.67 5.98 -2.23
CA GLU A 108 12.33 5.56 -1.83
C GLU A 108 12.32 4.93 -0.43
N ARG A 109 13.23 3.99 -0.17
CA ARG A 109 13.38 3.37 1.16
C ARG A 109 13.60 4.42 2.25
N ARG A 110 14.43 5.44 1.98
CA ARG A 110 14.68 6.56 2.91
C ARG A 110 13.39 7.36 3.17
N LEU A 111 12.61 7.68 2.15
CA LEU A 111 11.34 8.38 2.31
C LEU A 111 10.38 7.57 3.18
N ILE A 112 10.16 6.29 2.85
CA ILE A 112 9.25 5.40 3.57
C ILE A 112 9.69 5.25 5.03
N SER A 113 10.99 5.11 5.28
CA SER A 113 11.54 5.03 6.64
C SER A 113 11.25 6.29 7.47
N LEU A 114 11.36 7.49 6.89
CA LEU A 114 11.02 8.73 7.59
C LEU A 114 9.51 8.87 7.85
N VAL A 115 8.68 8.41 6.92
CA VAL A 115 7.22 8.38 7.09
C VAL A 115 6.84 7.43 8.24
N LEU A 116 7.38 6.21 8.23
CA LEU A 116 7.13 5.23 9.29
C LEU A 116 7.61 5.74 10.65
N LYS A 117 8.78 6.40 10.72
CA LYS A 117 9.29 6.98 11.98
C LYS A 117 8.35 8.04 12.57
N GLU A 118 7.74 8.87 11.71
CA GLU A 118 6.77 9.88 12.13
C GLU A 118 5.44 9.26 12.59
N ILE A 119 4.99 8.22 11.90
CA ILE A 119 3.76 7.50 12.26
C ILE A 119 3.96 6.78 13.60
N THR A 120 5.09 6.08 13.77
CA THR A 120 5.37 5.35 15.02
C THR A 120 5.57 6.28 16.20
N SER A 121 6.15 7.46 16.02
CA SER A 121 6.31 8.46 17.09
C SER A 121 4.97 9.04 17.56
N LYS A 122 3.95 9.05 16.70
CA LYS A 122 2.58 9.47 17.05
C LYS A 122 1.72 8.35 17.65
N GLY A 123 2.27 7.13 17.74
CA GLY A 123 1.63 5.96 18.34
C GLY A 123 1.05 4.98 17.31
N MET A 124 1.56 3.74 17.32
CA MET A 124 1.17 2.67 16.39
C MET A 124 -0.28 2.18 16.54
N LYS A 125 -0.98 2.54 17.63
CA LYS A 125 -2.33 2.06 17.92
C LYS A 125 -3.41 2.73 17.05
N ASN A 126 -3.10 3.89 16.47
CA ASN A 126 -4.07 4.65 15.68
C ASN A 126 -3.84 4.39 14.20
N THR A 127 -4.89 3.97 13.48
CA THR A 127 -4.88 3.96 12.03
C THR A 127 -4.96 5.40 11.53
N PHE A 128 -3.98 5.81 10.73
CA PHE A 128 -3.98 7.14 10.14
C PHE A 128 -4.87 7.18 8.91
N SER A 129 -5.65 8.26 8.74
CA SER A 129 -6.37 8.48 7.49
C SER A 129 -5.37 8.66 6.33
N LYS A 130 -5.77 8.26 5.12
CA LYS A 130 -4.97 8.44 3.90
C LYS A 130 -4.47 9.88 3.73
N ASN A 131 -5.32 10.86 4.01
CA ASN A 131 -4.94 12.28 3.91
C ASN A 131 -3.89 12.68 4.94
N ALA A 132 -3.95 12.13 6.17
CA ALA A 132 -2.92 12.37 7.18
C ALA A 132 -1.58 11.76 6.77
N ILE A 133 -1.60 10.55 6.20
CA ILE A 133 -0.39 9.89 5.65
C ILE A 133 0.18 10.72 4.49
N ASP A 134 -0.65 11.19 3.56
CA ASP A 134 -0.21 12.01 2.42
C ASP A 134 0.45 13.32 2.83
N ARG A 135 -0.06 13.96 3.89
CA ARG A 135 0.56 15.16 4.47
C ARG A 135 1.97 14.82 4.99
N ILE A 136 2.10 13.74 5.76
CA ILE A 136 3.41 13.27 6.25
C ILE A 136 4.36 13.00 5.08
N ILE A 137 3.89 12.35 4.01
CA ILE A 137 4.70 12.05 2.82
C ILE A 137 5.20 13.35 2.18
N THR A 138 4.32 14.33 1.99
CA THR A 138 4.66 15.64 1.41
C THR A 138 5.70 16.35 2.27
N ASP A 139 5.47 16.43 3.57
CA ASP A 139 6.39 17.05 4.53
C ASP A 139 7.78 16.39 4.49
N LYS A 140 7.85 15.05 4.47
CA LYS A 140 9.13 14.33 4.40
C LYS A 140 9.83 14.52 3.06
N LYS A 141 9.10 14.59 1.94
CA LYS A 141 9.68 14.93 0.63
C LYS A 141 10.31 16.33 0.65
N ASP A 142 9.62 17.30 1.24
CA ASP A 142 10.11 18.68 1.32
C ASP A 142 11.32 18.81 2.24
N ILE A 143 11.35 18.07 3.36
CA ILE A 143 12.53 17.97 4.21
C ILE A 143 13.72 17.40 3.42
N ILE A 144 13.54 16.28 2.71
CA ILE A 144 14.61 15.68 1.90
C ILE A 144 15.12 16.68 0.85
N LYS A 145 14.21 17.40 0.17
CA LYS A 145 14.54 18.39 -0.85
C LYS A 145 15.33 19.56 -0.26
N ARG A 146 14.86 20.16 0.84
CA ARG A 146 15.52 21.27 1.53
C ARG A 146 16.90 20.86 2.07
N THR A 147 17.01 19.71 2.72
CA THR A 147 18.31 19.20 3.19
C THR A 147 19.29 19.02 2.03
N LYS A 148 18.85 18.48 0.89
CA LYS A 148 19.70 18.34 -0.29
C LYS A 148 20.17 19.72 -0.81
N ALA A 149 19.28 20.70 -0.88
CA ALA A 149 19.63 22.05 -1.32
C ALA A 149 20.64 22.73 -0.38
N ASN A 150 20.41 22.63 0.94
CA ASN A 150 21.31 23.18 1.95
C ASN A 150 22.70 22.55 1.89
N LEU A 151 22.79 21.22 1.72
CA LEU A 151 24.08 20.53 1.56
C LEU A 151 24.85 21.02 0.33
N ILE A 152 24.16 21.24 -0.79
CA ILE A 152 24.78 21.80 -2.01
C ILE A 152 25.25 23.24 -1.76
N ALA A 153 24.45 24.06 -1.09
CA ALA A 153 24.83 25.43 -0.76
C ALA A 153 26.08 25.48 0.15
N ILE A 154 26.11 24.68 1.21
CA ILE A 154 27.27 24.56 2.11
C ILE A 154 28.51 24.13 1.33
N SER A 155 28.41 23.08 0.51
CA SER A 155 29.55 22.63 -0.29
C SER A 155 30.07 23.69 -1.26
N LYS A 156 29.20 24.54 -1.82
CA LYS A 156 29.62 25.63 -2.70
C LYS A 156 30.36 26.72 -1.94
N HIS A 157 29.91 27.05 -0.72
CA HIS A 157 30.57 28.05 0.12
C HIS A 157 31.92 27.55 0.69
N GLU A 158 32.03 26.27 1.07
CA GLU A 158 33.29 25.67 1.53
C GLU A 158 34.37 25.62 0.45
N ILE A 159 33.99 25.41 -0.82
CA ILE A 159 34.95 25.37 -1.95
C ILE A 159 35.52 26.77 -2.27
N ILE A 160 34.76 27.85 -1.99
CA ILE A 160 35.22 29.23 -2.26
C ILE A 160 36.28 29.69 -1.24
N GLY A 161 36.39 29.02 -0.09
CA GLY A 161 37.39 29.29 0.95
C GLY A 161 38.71 28.51 0.81
N TYR A 162 38.87 27.71 -0.25
CA TYR A 162 40.07 26.89 -0.49
C TYR A 162 40.71 27.28 -1.84
N GLY A 163 41.57 28.30 -1.80
CA GLY A 163 42.50 28.71 -2.85
C GLY A 163 43.66 29.50 -2.20
N PRO A 164 44.90 29.44 -2.73
CA PRO A 164 46.11 29.97 -2.09
C PRO A 164 46.07 31.49 -1.85
#